data_AF-A0A645JJK0-F1
#
_entry.id   AF-A0A645JJK0-F1
#
_cell.length_a   1.000
_cell.length_b   1.000
_cell.length_c   1.000
_cell.angle_alpha   90.00
_cell.angle_beta   90.00
_cell.angle_gamma   90.00
#
_symmetry.space_group_name_H-M   'P 1'
#
loop_
_entity.id
_entity.type
_entity.pdbx_description
1 polymer ?
#
loop_
_entity_poly.entity_id
_entity_poly.type
_entity_poly.pdbx_seq_one_letter_code
_entity_poly.pdbx_strand_id
1 'polypeptide(L)' 'MIQVFFELKFVTIDDGVLQKVAHPESHPLTESTLYQQRLKKIKVEEFLLLSDIPTIKKWLTT' A
#
# COMPACT_ATOMS: atom_id res chain seq x y z
N MET A 1 -6.39 2.47 3.17
CA MET A 1 -6.84 2.58 1.76
C MET A 1 -7.23 4.01 1.40
N ILE A 2 -7.95 4.75 2.25
CA ILE A 2 -8.32 6.15 1.94
C ILE A 2 -7.14 7.07 1.60
N GLN A 3 -6.00 6.87 2.26
CA GLN A 3 -4.78 7.62 2.01
C GLN A 3 -4.22 7.42 0.59
N VAL A 4 -4.47 6.27 -0.05
CA VAL A 4 -4.06 6.00 -1.45
C VAL A 4 -4.90 6.87 -2.40
N PHE A 5 -6.20 7.01 -2.14
CA PHE A 5 -7.06 7.88 -2.93
C PHE A 5 -6.68 9.35 -2.78
N PHE A 6 -6.24 9.76 -1.60
CA PHE A 6 -5.73 11.10 -1.35
C PHE A 6 -4.39 11.34 -2.06
N GLU A 7 -3.44 10.40 -1.98
CA GLU A 7 -2.14 10.46 -2.67
C GLU A 7 -2.31 10.55 -4.19
N LEU A 8 -3.25 9.79 -4.75
CA LEU A 8 -3.59 9.79 -6.18
C LEU A 8 -4.59 10.90 -6.58
N LYS A 9 -4.87 11.86 -5.68
CA LYS A 9 -5.70 13.05 -5.94
C LYS A 9 -7.13 12.76 -6.40
N PHE A 10 -7.68 11.61 -6.05
CA PHE A 10 -9.10 11.31 -6.25
C PHE A 10 -10.00 12.01 -5.22
N VAL A 11 -9.44 12.31 -4.05
CA VAL A 11 -10.14 12.94 -2.93
C VAL A 11 -9.24 13.99 -2.29
N THR A 12 -9.83 15.05 -1.75
CA THR A 12 -9.16 16.02 -0.86
C THR A 12 -9.64 15.82 0.56
N ILE A 13 -8.84 16.27 1.52
CA ILE A 13 -9.19 16.25 2.94
C ILE A 13 -9.05 17.70 3.41
N ASP A 14 -10.19 18.36 3.56
CA ASP A 14 -10.29 19.76 3.98
C ASP A 14 -10.98 19.77 5.35
N ASP A 15 -10.30 20.32 6.37
CA ASP A 15 -10.77 20.32 7.78
C ASP A 15 -11.16 18.94 8.32
N GLY A 16 -10.45 17.89 7.90
CA GLY A 16 -10.71 16.51 8.29
C GLY A 16 -11.92 15.88 7.59
N VAL A 17 -12.59 16.61 6.71
CA VAL A 17 -13.70 16.12 5.88
C VAL A 17 -13.17 15.70 4.52
N LEU A 18 -13.50 14.46 4.15
CA LEU A 18 -13.14 13.93 2.85
C LEU A 18 -14.08 14.43 1.76
N GLN A 19 -13.53 15.04 0.72
CA GLN A 19 -14.27 15.52 -0.44
C GLN A 19 -13.83 14.79 -1.70
N LYS A 20 -14.77 14.48 -2.59
CA LYS A 20 -14.48 13.86 -3.88
C LYS A 20 -14.09 14.96 -4.89
N VAL A 21 -13.05 14.71 -5.69
CA VAL A 21 -12.74 15.55 -6.85
C VAL A 21 -13.71 15.22 -7.99
N ALA A 22 -14.30 16.24 -8.62
CA ALA A 22 -15.36 16.07 -9.63
C ALA A 22 -14.88 15.35 -10.90
N HIS A 23 -13.68 15.70 -11.38
CA HIS A 23 -13.07 15.13 -12.58
C HIS A 23 -11.59 14.83 -12.34
N PRO A 24 -11.26 13.81 -11.52
CA PRO A 24 -9.88 13.45 -11.26
C PRO A 24 -9.26 12.82 -12.52
N GLU A 25 -7.97 13.07 -12.73
CA GLU A 25 -7.21 12.35 -13.75
C GLU A 25 -7.11 10.86 -13.36
N SER A 26 -7.10 9.99 -14.37
CA SER A 26 -7.00 8.55 -14.13
C SER A 26 -5.56 8.19 -13.79
N HIS A 27 -5.30 7.88 -12.52
CA HIS A 27 -4.00 7.41 -12.05
C HIS A 27 -4.00 5.89 -11.77
N PRO A 28 -3.01 5.13 -12.27
CA PRO A 28 -2.82 3.74 -11.89
C PRO A 28 -2.34 3.61 -10.44
N LEU A 29 -2.75 2.53 -9.77
CA LEU A 29 -2.34 2.24 -8.38
C LEU A 29 -0.82 2.04 -8.22
N THR A 30 -0.11 1.77 -9.31
CA THR A 30 1.36 1.68 -9.33
C THR A 30 2.06 2.99 -9.00
N GLU A 31 1.40 4.13 -9.21
CA GLU A 31 1.92 5.46 -8.88
C GLU A 31 1.83 5.78 -7.37
N SER A 32 0.99 5.08 -6.62
CA SER A 32 0.85 5.30 -5.17
C SER A 32 1.99 4.61 -4.42
N THR A 33 2.85 5.41 -3.79
CA THR A 33 3.95 4.90 -2.96
C THR A 33 3.39 4.16 -1.74
N LEU A 34 2.31 4.67 -1.14
CA LEU A 34 1.64 4.03 0.00
C LEU A 34 1.09 2.65 -0.38
N TYR A 35 0.51 2.53 -1.57
CA TYR A 35 0.00 1.25 -2.06
C TYR A 35 1.15 0.26 -2.31
N GLN A 36 2.25 0.72 -2.93
CA GLN A 36 3.43 -0.13 -3.14
C GLN A 36 4.05 -0.61 -1.82
N GLN A 37 4.13 0.27 -0.80
CA GLN A 37 4.58 -0.11 0.54
C GLN A 37 3.67 -1.14 1.19
N ARG A 38 2.35 -0.99 1.05
CA ARG A 38 1.38 -1.97 1.56
C ARG A 38 1.57 -3.33 0.88
N LEU A 39 1.77 -3.37 -0.43
CA LEU A 39 2.04 -4.61 -1.16
C LEU A 39 3.33 -5.30 -0.67
N LYS A 40 4.41 -4.54 -0.44
CA LYS A 40 5.65 -5.09 0.13
C LYS A 40 5.40 -5.71 1.51
N LYS A 41 4.66 -5.02 2.37
CA LYS A 41 4.30 -5.52 3.71
C LYS A 41 3.50 -6.81 3.63
N ILE A 42 2.49 -6.88 2.76
CA ILE A 42 1.69 -8.10 2.55
C ILE A 42 2.57 -9.27 2.11
N LYS A 43 3.50 -9.04 1.16
CA LYS A 43 4.42 -10.10 0.70
C LYS A 43 5.32 -10.62 1.81
N VAL A 44 5.80 -9.74 2.69
CA VAL A 44 6.60 -10.14 3.85
C VAL A 44 5.75 -10.91 4.86
N GLU A 45 4.53 -10.44 5.15
CA GLU A 45 3.60 -11.13 6.04
C GLU A 45 3.26 -12.53 5.51
N GLU A 46 2.95 -12.66 4.22
CA GLU A 46 2.68 -13.93 3.55
C GLU A 46 3.89 -14.88 3.64
N PHE A 47 5.08 -14.39 3.32
CA PHE A 47 6.31 -15.17 3.45
C PHE A 47 6.52 -15.67 4.88
N LEU A 48 6.38 -14.82 5.88
CA LEU A 48 6.62 -15.20 7.28
C LEU A 48 5.57 -16.17 7.82
N LEU A 49 4.31 -16.05 7.39
CA LEU A 49 3.21 -16.89 7.89
C LEU A 49 3.13 -18.25 7.19
N LEU A 50 3.54 -18.32 5.91
CA LEU A 50 3.35 -19.53 5.08
C LEU A 50 4.64 -20.32 4.85
N SER A 51 5.82 -19.75 5.13
CA SER A 51 7.10 -20.46 4.94
C SER A 51 7.42 -21.38 6.10
N ASP A 52 8.22 -22.41 5.82
CA ASP A 52 8.78 -23.30 6.85
C ASP A 52 9.91 -22.63 7.66
N ILE A 53 10.13 -23.15 8.87
CA ILE A 53 11.14 -22.62 9.81
C ILE A 53 12.56 -22.62 9.21
N PRO A 54 13.05 -23.70 8.54
CA PRO A 54 14.33 -23.66 7.85
C PRO A 54 14.48 -22.52 6.83
N THR A 55 13.45 -22.29 6.01
CA THR A 55 13.42 -21.22 4.99
C THR A 55 13.50 -19.84 5.64
N ILE A 56 12.70 -19.59 6.67
CA ILE A 56 12.73 -18.32 7.41
C ILE A 56 14.10 -18.12 8.08
N LYS A 57 14.67 -19.17 8.69
CA LYS A 57 15.98 -19.10 9.34
C LYS A 57 17.08 -18.73 8.36
N LYS A 58 17.08 -19.33 7.16
CA LYS A 58 18.04 -19.00 6.09
C LYS A 58 17.93 -17.53 5.67
N TRP A 59 16.70 -17.03 5.51
CA TRP A 59 16.45 -15.63 5.14
C TRP A 59 16.96 -14.64 6.19
N LEU A 60 16.83 -14.95 7.49
CA LEU A 60 17.32 -14.11 8.59
C LEU A 60 18.85 -14.09 8.73
N THR A 61 19.54 -15.15 8.30
CA THR A 61 21.00 -15.30 8.44
C THR A 61 21.78 -14.93 7.18
N THR A 62 21.11 -14.48 6.13
CA THR A 62 21.74 -13.96 4.90
C THR A 62 21.84 -12.45 4.99
#